data_AF-A0A5C6FJT1-F1
#
_entry.id   AF-A0A5C6FJT1-F1
#
_cell.length_a   1.000
_cell.length_b   1.000
_cell.length_c   1.000
_cell.angle_alpha   90.00
_cell.angle_beta   90.00
_cell.angle_gamma   90.00
#
_symmetry.space_group_name_H-M   'P 1'
#
loop_
_entity.id
_entity.type
_entity.pdbx_description
1 polymer ?
#
loop_
_entity_poly.entity_id
_entity_poly.type
_entity_poly.pdbx_seq_one_letter_code
_entity_poly.pdbx_strand_id
1 'polypeptide(L)' 'MKQIMGLWRDTWWLWLGFVVITIGFAMVIGKFFLLLLPCLPVPFVYFAINRYDDDGNEKADLGD' A
#
# COMPACT_ATOMS: atom_id res chain seq x y z
N MET A 1 0.56 10.51 -11.31
CA MET A 1 -0.03 10.70 -9.97
C MET A 1 1.09 10.80 -8.96
N LYS A 2 1.53 12.02 -8.61
CA LYS A 2 2.63 12.20 -7.65
C LYS A 2 2.27 11.64 -6.27
N GLN A 3 0.97 11.56 -5.95
CA GLN A 3 0.40 10.87 -4.79
C GLN A 3 0.83 9.40 -4.62
N ILE A 4 0.77 8.61 -5.69
CA ILE A 4 1.18 7.19 -5.68
C ILE A 4 2.68 7.08 -5.40
N MET A 5 3.46 7.99 -5.97
CA MET A 5 4.90 8.03 -5.77
C MET A 5 5.28 8.52 -4.37
N GLY A 6 4.53 9.47 -3.81
CA GLY A 6 4.63 9.90 -2.42
C GLY A 6 4.40 8.74 -1.45
N LEU A 7 3.27 8.03 -1.61
CA LEU A 7 2.97 6.86 -0.78
C LEU A 7 4.05 5.77 -0.92
N TRP A 8 4.46 5.45 -2.16
CA TRP A 8 5.51 4.46 -2.38
C TRP A 8 6.82 4.85 -1.71
N ARG A 9 7.29 6.09 -1.87
CA ARG A 9 8.52 6.59 -1.25
C ARG A 9 8.53 6.38 0.26
N ASP A 10 7.41 6.66 0.92
CA ASP A 10 7.34 6.67 2.38
C ASP A 10 7.02 5.28 2.97
N THR A 11 6.35 4.41 2.19
CA THR A 11 5.82 3.13 2.69
C THR A 11 6.25 1.88 1.91
N TRP A 12 7.19 1.95 0.96
CA TRP A 12 7.61 0.80 0.12
C TRP A 12 7.97 -0.45 0.92
N TRP A 13 8.62 -0.28 2.09
CA TRP A 13 9.04 -1.38 2.96
C TRP A 13 7.83 -2.12 3.56
N LEU A 14 6.74 -1.41 3.85
CA LEU A 14 5.50 -1.98 4.37
C LEU A 14 4.83 -2.84 3.31
N TRP A 15 4.78 -2.35 2.06
CA TRP A 15 4.22 -3.10 0.93
C TRP A 15 5.05 -4.34 0.60
N LEU A 16 6.37 -4.23 0.65
CA LEU A 16 7.25 -5.39 0.54
C LEU A 16 6.96 -6.41 1.66
N GLY A 17 6.77 -5.95 2.89
CA GLY A 17 6.35 -6.79 4.02
C GLY A 17 5.02 -7.52 3.76
N PHE A 18 3.99 -6.83 3.28
CA PHE A 18 2.71 -7.45 2.94
C PHE A 18 2.86 -8.51 1.83
N VAL A 19 3.67 -8.25 0.82
CA VAL A 19 3.95 -9.24 -0.25
C VAL A 19 4.64 -10.48 0.33
N VAL A 20 5.71 -10.29 1.13
CA VAL A 20 6.45 -11.40 1.76
C VAL A 20 5.54 -12.24 2.66
N ILE A 21 4.74 -11.60 3.52
CA ILE A 21 3.81 -12.29 4.42
C ILE A 21 2.74 -13.04 3.63
N THR A 22 2.20 -12.43 2.57
CA THR A 22 1.18 -13.08 1.70
C THR A 22 1.75 -14.34 1.05
N ILE A 23 2.98 -14.27 0.53
CA ILE A 23 3.67 -15.44 -0.03
C ILE A 23 3.92 -16.49 1.06
N GLY A 24 4.32 -16.07 2.26
CA GLY A 24 4.46 -16.94 3.43
C GLY A 24 3.18 -17.72 3.74
N PHE A 25 2.03 -17.04 3.82
CA PHE A 25 0.74 -17.69 4.01
C PHE A 25 0.36 -18.60 2.84
N ALA A 26 0.68 -18.22 1.61
CA ALA A 26 0.42 -19.07 0.45
C ALA A 26 1.20 -20.39 0.50
N MET A 27 2.43 -20.37 1.04
CA MET A 27 3.27 -21.57 1.20
C MET A 27 2.85 -22.44 2.39
N VAL A 28 2.45 -21.83 3.52
CA VAL A 28 2.17 -22.55 4.78
C VAL A 28 0.71 -22.97 4.91
N ILE A 29 -0.23 -22.13 4.48
CA ILE A 29 -1.67 -22.34 4.68
C ILE A 29 -2.36 -22.78 3.38
N GLY A 30 -2.05 -22.10 2.26
CA GLY A 30 -2.54 -22.53 0.95
C GLY A 30 -2.64 -21.40 -0.08
N LYS A 31 -2.68 -21.79 -1.36
CA LYS A 31 -2.61 -20.88 -2.52
C LYS A 31 -3.73 -19.85 -2.60
N PHE A 32 -4.85 -20.05 -1.90
CA PHE A 32 -5.95 -19.08 -1.81
C PHE A 32 -5.47 -17.69 -1.34
N PHE A 33 -4.46 -17.64 -0.46
CA PHE A 33 -3.90 -16.38 0.03
C PHE A 33 -3.21 -15.53 -1.05
N LEU A 34 -2.84 -16.11 -2.19
CA LEU A 34 -2.29 -15.33 -3.31
C LEU A 34 -3.30 -14.33 -3.88
N LEU A 35 -4.61 -14.51 -3.64
CA LEU A 35 -5.65 -13.54 -3.99
C LEU A 35 -5.46 -12.19 -3.28
N LEU A 36 -4.73 -12.14 -2.16
CA LEU A 36 -4.44 -10.87 -1.49
C LEU A 36 -3.50 -9.98 -2.32
N LEU A 37 -2.60 -10.57 -3.13
CA LEU A 37 -1.65 -9.80 -3.95
C LEU A 37 -2.34 -8.82 -4.91
N PRO A 38 -3.32 -9.23 -5.75
CA PRO A 38 -4.06 -8.30 -6.59
C PRO A 38 -5.04 -7.41 -5.81
N CYS A 39 -5.32 -7.70 -4.54
CA CYS A 39 -6.14 -6.83 -3.68
C CYS A 39 -5.34 -5.69 -3.05
N LEU A 40 -4.02 -5.85 -2.80
CA LEU A 40 -3.16 -4.82 -2.20
C LEU A 40 -3.16 -3.46 -2.93
N PRO A 41 -3.24 -3.38 -4.27
CA PRO A 41 -3.33 -2.10 -4.98
C PRO A 41 -4.54 -1.25 -4.58
N VAL A 42 -5.65 -1.84 -4.15
CA VAL A 42 -6.88 -1.10 -3.78
C VAL A 42 -6.66 -0.19 -2.57
N PRO A 43 -6.26 -0.69 -1.39
CA PRO A 43 -5.93 0.17 -0.26
C PRO A 43 -4.72 1.06 -0.57
N PHE A 44 -3.75 0.58 -1.37
CA PHE A 44 -2.62 1.42 -1.80
C PHE A 44 -3.09 2.71 -2.47
N VAL A 45 -3.93 2.59 -3.50
CA VAL A 45 -4.43 3.75 -4.25
C VAL A 45 -5.31 4.63 -3.37
N TYR A 46 -6.16 4.03 -2.54
CA TYR A 46 -6.98 4.77 -1.58
C TYR A 46 -6.12 5.63 -0.64
N PHE A 47 -5.09 5.06 -0.02
CA PHE A 47 -4.20 5.81 0.88
C PHE A 47 -3.37 6.86 0.13
N ALA A 48 -2.93 6.58 -1.09
CA ALA A 48 -2.16 7.52 -1.88
C ALA A 48 -2.99 8.78 -2.16
N ILE A 49 -4.23 8.61 -2.62
CA ILE A 49 -5.14 9.73 -2.94
C ILE A 49 -5.57 10.47 -1.67
N ASN A 50 -5.81 9.74 -0.57
CA ASN A 50 -6.32 10.37 0.64
C ASN A 50 -5.23 11.12 1.41
N ARG A 51 -4.00 10.60 1.46
CA ARG A 51 -2.90 11.15 2.28
C ARG A 51 -2.04 12.19 1.56
N TYR A 52 -1.89 12.11 0.23
CA TYR A 52 -0.99 12.98 -0.51
C TYR A 52 -1.72 13.99 -1.38
N ASP A 53 -1.17 15.20 -1.49
CA ASP A 53 -1.66 16.23 -2.41
C ASP A 53 -1.23 15.96 -3.87
N ASP A 54 -1.64 16.84 -4.79
CA ASP A 54 -1.32 16.70 -6.21
C ASP A 54 0.19 16.75 -6.50
N ASP A 55 0.99 17.31 -5.58
CA ASP A 55 2.45 17.36 -5.64
C ASP A 55 3.14 16.14 -5.02
N GLY A 56 2.38 15.25 -4.37
CA GLY A 56 2.92 14.06 -3.72
C GLY A 56 3.54 14.34 -2.35
N ASN A 57 3.19 15.48 -1.74
CA ASN A 57 3.50 15.80 -0.35
C ASN A 57 2.36 15.35 0.55
N GLU A 58 2.63 15.11 1.83
CA GLU A 58 1.59 14.80 2.80
C GLU A 58 0.63 15.99 2.92
N LYS A 59 -0.68 15.73 2.83
CA LYS A 59 -1.68 16.75 3.15
C LYS A 59 -1.49 17.17 4.60
N ALA A 60 -1.65 18.46 4.88
CA ALA A 60 -1.72 18.96 6.25
C ALA A 60 -2.77 18.16 7.01
N ASP A 61 -2.40 17.68 8.20
CA ASP A 61 -3.32 16.94 9.05
C ASP A 61 -4.51 17.88 9.35
N LEU A 62 -5.73 17.49 8.98
CA LEU A 62 -6.94 18.26 9.26
C LEU A 62 -7.37 18.11 10.74
N GLY A 63 -6.40 17.90 11.64
CA GLY A 63 -6.61 17.75 13.06
C GLY A 63 -6.50 19.10 13.76
N ASP A 64 -7.65 19.76 13.92
CA ASP A 64 -7.97 20.57 15.11
C ASP A 64 -8.82 19.71 16.06
#